data_AF-A0A4Q4SW92-F1
#
_entry.id   AF-A0A4Q4SW92-F1
#
_cell.length_a   1.000
_cell.length_b   1.000
_cell.length_c   1.000
_cell.angle_alpha   90.00
_cell.angle_beta   90.00
_cell.angle_gamma   90.00
#
_symmetry.space_group_name_H-M   'P 1'
#
loop_
_entity.id
_entity.type
_entity.pdbx_description
1 polymer ?
#
loop_
_entity_poly.entity_id
_entity_poly.type
_entity_poly.pdbx_seq_one_letter_code
_entity_poly.pdbx_strand_id
1 'polypeptide(L)'
;METTSRSSGNSSSTARVQVGDKEYVIDVEKIPYFESFLKFQQNAGQNTESLPTHNDVPFFDVINNGTHDGFRQFFRRMPTQLSDYHVLCETLEFLAVDVLGGRNLHAIMQDMRKAKSDWDREERREIKGLKTVARDSAFRLMYVFLLGEFGDDVKDSNMAFNITLFVVSHPSIFRYRTRKMIRAAFEERFCMSDKQRRGLDKWPIDDSSSKESQEEDSTTTSEESDDFDFDSDWS
;
A
#
# COMPACT_ATOMS: atom_id res chain seq x y z
N MET A 1 -46.13 -28.58 8.37
CA MET A 1 -45.39 -27.31 8.55
C MET A 1 -43.92 -27.68 8.59
N GLU A 2 -43.31 -27.74 7.40
CA GLU A 2 -41.87 -27.97 7.25
C GLU A 2 -41.16 -26.63 7.33
N THR A 3 -40.36 -26.44 8.38
CA THR A 3 -39.44 -25.32 8.49
C THR A 3 -38.16 -25.67 7.75
N THR A 4 -38.03 -25.16 6.54
CA THR A 4 -36.77 -25.11 5.79
C THR A 4 -35.86 -24.07 6.45
N SER A 5 -34.87 -24.54 7.21
CA SER A 5 -33.75 -23.73 7.65
C SER A 5 -32.86 -23.40 6.46
N ARG A 6 -32.91 -22.14 6.02
CA ARG A 6 -32.01 -21.58 5.03
C ARG A 6 -30.63 -21.46 5.71
N SER A 7 -29.75 -22.40 5.41
CA SER A 7 -28.33 -22.30 5.73
C SER A 7 -27.76 -21.13 4.91
N SER A 8 -27.56 -19.99 5.56
CA SER A 8 -26.76 -18.89 5.03
C SER A 8 -25.29 -19.33 5.07
N GLY A 9 -24.86 -20.01 4.02
CA GLY A 9 -23.45 -20.29 3.80
C GLY A 9 -22.72 -18.99 3.50
N ASN A 10 -21.99 -18.45 4.48
CA ASN A 10 -20.86 -17.57 4.18
C ASN A 10 -19.84 -18.44 3.43
N SER A 11 -19.83 -18.35 2.10
CA SER A 11 -18.78 -18.93 1.27
C SER A 11 -17.48 -18.21 1.61
N SER A 12 -16.64 -18.81 2.45
CA SER A 12 -15.31 -18.30 2.73
C SER A 12 -14.53 -18.22 1.39
N SER A 13 -14.24 -17.01 0.92
CA SER A 13 -13.39 -16.73 -0.27
C SER A 13 -11.91 -17.08 -0.05
N THR A 14 -11.60 -17.75 1.06
CA THR A 14 -10.23 -18.11 1.41
C THR A 14 -9.91 -19.55 1.01
N ALA A 15 -8.69 -19.76 0.51
CA ALA A 15 -8.15 -21.05 0.14
C ALA A 15 -6.81 -21.29 0.83
N ARG A 16 -6.52 -22.55 1.17
CA ARG A 16 -5.20 -22.96 1.65
C ARG A 16 -4.35 -23.44 0.48
N VAL A 17 -3.16 -22.88 0.33
CA VAL A 17 -2.23 -23.19 -0.76
C VAL A 17 -0.82 -23.22 -0.20
N GLN A 18 -0.02 -24.18 -0.64
CA GLN A 18 1.42 -24.18 -0.42
C GLN A 18 2.10 -23.38 -1.53
N VAL A 19 2.86 -22.34 -1.16
CA VAL A 19 3.65 -21.53 -2.09
C VAL A 19 5.11 -21.67 -1.71
N GLY A 20 5.89 -22.32 -2.57
CA GLY A 20 7.23 -22.79 -2.23
C GLY A 20 7.18 -23.77 -1.04
N ASP A 21 7.92 -23.43 0.02
CA ASP A 21 8.04 -24.28 1.22
C ASP A 21 7.08 -23.89 2.36
N LYS A 22 6.15 -22.96 2.12
CA LYS A 22 5.28 -22.40 3.17
C LYS A 22 3.80 -22.53 2.80
N GLU A 23 2.98 -22.84 3.78
CA GLU A 23 1.52 -22.83 3.65
C GLU A 23 0.95 -21.44 3.92
N TYR A 24 -0.03 -21.04 3.13
CA TYR A 24 -0.74 -19.78 3.27
C TYR A 24 -2.25 -19.96 3.21
N VAL A 25 -2.96 -19.10 3.93
CA VAL A 25 -4.39 -18.84 3.70
C VAL A 25 -4.48 -17.60 2.83
N ILE A 26 -5.08 -17.75 1.65
CA ILE A 26 -5.14 -16.74 0.59
C ILE A 26 -6.61 -16.36 0.38
N ASP A 27 -6.90 -15.06 0.41
CA ASP A 27 -8.19 -14.54 -0.04
C ASP A 27 -8.17 -14.43 -1.58
N VAL A 28 -8.89 -15.32 -2.24
CA VAL A 28 -8.83 -15.45 -3.71
C VAL A 28 -9.55 -14.31 -4.42
N GLU A 29 -10.38 -13.54 -3.72
CA GLU A 29 -10.98 -12.31 -4.27
C GLU A 29 -9.95 -11.18 -4.35
N LYS A 30 -9.03 -11.12 -3.38
CA LYS A 30 -7.95 -10.12 -3.35
C LYS A 30 -6.75 -10.51 -4.19
N ILE A 31 -6.57 -11.82 -4.44
CA ILE A 31 -5.50 -12.37 -5.26
C ILE A 31 -6.10 -13.32 -6.32
N PRO A 32 -6.72 -12.77 -7.38
CA PRO A 32 -7.50 -13.53 -8.38
C PRO A 32 -6.70 -14.59 -9.13
N TYR A 33 -5.37 -14.43 -9.22
CA TYR A 33 -4.49 -15.44 -9.80
C TYR A 33 -4.72 -16.82 -9.15
N PHE A 34 -4.83 -16.87 -7.82
CA PHE A 34 -5.00 -18.15 -7.11
C PHE A 34 -6.39 -18.76 -7.34
N GLU A 35 -7.42 -17.96 -7.59
CA GLU A 35 -8.71 -18.49 -8.01
C GLU A 35 -8.59 -19.25 -9.35
N SER A 36 -7.90 -18.64 -10.31
CA SER A 36 -7.68 -19.23 -11.64
C SER A 36 -6.78 -20.46 -11.57
N PHE A 37 -5.72 -20.40 -10.78
CA PHE A 37 -4.80 -21.50 -10.53
C PHE A 37 -5.50 -22.72 -9.93
N LEU A 38 -6.31 -22.52 -8.89
CA LEU A 38 -7.05 -23.60 -8.23
C LEU A 38 -8.07 -24.25 -9.18
N LYS A 39 -8.80 -23.45 -9.97
CA LYS A 39 -9.71 -23.96 -11.01
C LYS A 39 -8.96 -24.78 -12.07
N PHE A 40 -7.78 -24.32 -12.49
CA PHE A 40 -6.96 -25.03 -13.45
C PHE A 40 -6.52 -26.39 -12.92
N GLN A 41 -6.00 -26.46 -11.68
CA GLN A 41 -5.58 -27.73 -11.07
C GLN A 41 -6.73 -28.73 -10.92
N GLN A 42 -7.91 -28.25 -10.53
CA GLN A 42 -9.12 -29.07 -10.44
C GLN A 42 -9.49 -29.68 -11.81
N ASN A 43 -9.48 -28.86 -12.86
CA ASN A 43 -9.84 -29.28 -14.21
C ASN A 43 -8.78 -30.20 -14.86
N ALA A 44 -7.51 -30.03 -14.51
CA ALA A 44 -6.41 -30.84 -15.00
C ALA A 44 -6.32 -32.24 -14.34
N GLY A 45 -7.20 -32.54 -13.37
CA GLY A 45 -7.15 -33.79 -12.62
C GLY A 45 -5.95 -33.89 -11.67
N GLN A 46 -5.25 -32.77 -11.42
CA GLN A 46 -4.09 -32.68 -10.51
C GLN A 46 -4.50 -32.57 -9.04
N ASN A 47 -5.78 -32.79 -8.73
CA ASN A 47 -6.37 -32.69 -7.39
C ASN A 47 -6.09 -33.93 -6.53
N THR A 48 -4.92 -34.56 -6.72
CA THR A 48 -4.47 -35.76 -5.99
C THR A 48 -3.75 -35.43 -4.68
N GLU A 49 -3.25 -34.21 -4.52
CA GLU A 49 -2.64 -33.73 -3.28
C GLU A 49 -3.70 -33.07 -2.38
N SER A 50 -3.62 -33.33 -1.07
CA SER A 50 -4.56 -32.73 -0.10
C SER A 50 -4.43 -31.21 0.04
N LEU A 51 -3.32 -30.64 -0.45
CA LEU A 51 -3.02 -29.22 -0.44
C LEU A 51 -2.45 -28.80 -1.80
N PRO A 52 -3.09 -27.88 -2.53
CA PRO A 52 -2.56 -27.30 -3.77
C PRO A 52 -1.16 -26.70 -3.60
N THR A 53 -0.21 -27.12 -4.44
CA THR A 53 1.18 -26.63 -4.40
C THR A 53 1.50 -25.74 -5.60
N HIS A 54 2.02 -24.55 -5.34
CA HIS A 54 2.52 -23.58 -6.30
C HIS A 54 4.02 -23.33 -6.07
N ASN A 55 4.76 -23.02 -7.14
CA ASN A 55 6.16 -22.61 -7.04
C ASN A 55 6.34 -21.37 -6.17
N ASP A 56 7.57 -21.10 -5.73
CA ASP A 56 7.85 -19.89 -4.95
C ASP A 56 7.50 -18.61 -5.73
N VAL A 57 7.03 -17.59 -4.99
CA VAL A 57 6.62 -16.30 -5.55
C VAL A 57 7.32 -15.20 -4.75
N PRO A 58 8.06 -14.29 -5.41
CA PRO A 58 8.79 -13.23 -4.71
C PRO A 58 7.90 -12.41 -3.78
N PHE A 59 8.36 -12.18 -2.55
CA PHE A 59 7.66 -11.38 -1.53
C PHE A 59 6.21 -11.82 -1.25
N PHE A 60 5.85 -13.08 -1.52
CA PHE A 60 4.46 -13.53 -1.39
C PHE A 60 3.91 -13.40 0.02
N ASP A 61 4.75 -13.65 1.03
CA ASP A 61 4.39 -13.45 2.43
C ASP A 61 4.04 -11.98 2.72
N VAL A 62 4.82 -11.05 2.18
CA VAL A 62 4.57 -9.61 2.31
C VAL A 62 3.29 -9.23 1.56
N ILE A 63 3.09 -9.72 0.33
CA ILE A 63 1.90 -9.48 -0.51
C ILE A 63 0.64 -9.97 0.20
N ASN A 64 0.62 -11.23 0.64
CA ASN A 64 -0.55 -11.82 1.30
C ASN A 64 -0.93 -11.03 2.57
N ASN A 65 0.05 -10.60 3.36
CA ASN A 65 -0.23 -9.77 4.54
C ASN A 65 -0.73 -8.37 4.15
N GLY A 66 -0.12 -7.72 3.16
CA GLY A 66 -0.51 -6.36 2.76
C GLY A 66 -1.85 -6.26 2.05
N THR A 67 -2.32 -7.32 1.38
CA THR A 67 -3.69 -7.37 0.83
C THR A 67 -4.75 -7.50 1.93
N HIS A 68 -4.41 -8.13 3.06
CA HIS A 68 -5.30 -8.26 4.22
C HIS A 68 -5.28 -7.01 5.10
N ASP A 69 -4.10 -6.53 5.48
CA ASP A 69 -3.92 -5.50 6.49
C ASP A 69 -3.77 -4.07 5.91
N GLY A 70 -3.60 -3.96 4.59
CA GLY A 70 -3.46 -2.72 3.83
C GLY A 70 -2.04 -2.48 3.29
N PHE A 71 -1.96 -1.78 2.15
CA PHE A 71 -0.73 -1.65 1.36
C PHE A 71 0.39 -0.85 2.04
N ARG A 72 0.11 -0.07 3.09
CA ARG A 72 1.16 0.55 3.92
C ARG A 72 2.13 -0.48 4.52
N GLN A 73 1.68 -1.73 4.70
CA GLN A 73 2.54 -2.81 5.22
C GLN A 73 3.72 -3.11 4.30
N PHE A 74 3.61 -2.85 3.00
CA PHE A 74 4.71 -3.04 2.06
C PHE A 74 5.91 -2.15 2.43
N PHE A 75 5.69 -0.86 2.74
CA PHE A 75 6.79 0.00 3.22
C PHE A 75 7.36 -0.43 4.56
N ARG A 76 6.56 -1.06 5.42
CA ARG A 76 6.98 -1.52 6.75
C ARG A 76 7.81 -2.80 6.69
N ARG A 77 7.51 -3.70 5.76
CA ARG A 77 8.12 -5.03 5.67
C ARG A 77 9.18 -5.18 4.59
N MET A 78 9.14 -4.33 3.56
CA MET A 78 10.12 -4.36 2.48
C MET A 78 11.42 -3.64 2.85
N PRO A 79 12.57 -4.09 2.29
CA PRO A 79 13.81 -3.33 2.34
C PRO A 79 13.65 -1.97 1.67
N THR A 80 14.54 -1.02 1.98
CA THR A 80 14.49 0.34 1.43
C THR A 80 15.35 0.45 0.17
N GLN A 81 15.09 -0.41 -0.82
CA GLN A 81 15.77 -0.47 -2.11
C GLN A 81 14.75 -0.46 -3.25
N LEU A 82 14.95 0.39 -4.25
CA LEU A 82 13.94 0.59 -5.31
C LEU A 82 13.74 -0.64 -6.20
N SER A 83 14.81 -1.41 -6.44
CA SER A 83 14.76 -2.69 -7.17
C SER A 83 13.80 -3.69 -6.54
N ASP A 84 13.71 -3.72 -5.21
CA ASP A 84 12.82 -4.65 -4.51
C ASP A 84 11.35 -4.25 -4.71
N TYR A 85 11.06 -2.95 -4.87
CA TYR A 85 9.71 -2.46 -5.17
C TYR A 85 9.31 -2.70 -6.63
N HIS A 86 10.25 -2.70 -7.57
CA HIS A 86 9.99 -3.14 -8.95
C HIS A 86 9.50 -4.58 -8.96
N VAL A 87 10.28 -5.49 -8.37
CA VAL A 87 9.90 -6.92 -8.28
C VAL A 87 8.58 -7.11 -7.54
N LEU A 88 8.35 -6.35 -6.44
CA LEU A 88 7.07 -6.38 -5.73
C LEU A 88 5.90 -5.96 -6.62
N CYS A 89 6.02 -4.85 -7.36
CA CYS A 89 4.94 -4.35 -8.21
C CYS A 89 4.68 -5.30 -9.39
N GLU A 90 5.72 -5.82 -10.04
CA GLU A 90 5.59 -6.85 -11.09
C GLU A 90 4.91 -8.11 -10.56
N THR A 91 5.24 -8.51 -9.32
CA THR A 91 4.60 -9.68 -8.69
C THR A 91 3.14 -9.40 -8.35
N LEU A 92 2.79 -8.20 -7.89
CA LEU A 92 1.39 -7.79 -7.67
C LEU A 92 0.58 -7.81 -8.96
N GLU A 93 1.17 -7.35 -10.07
CA GLU A 93 0.58 -7.41 -11.41
C GLU A 93 0.37 -8.86 -11.87
N PHE A 94 1.40 -9.71 -11.76
CA PHE A 94 1.32 -11.15 -12.06
C PHE A 94 0.20 -11.84 -11.27
N LEU A 95 0.08 -11.51 -9.98
CA LEU A 95 -0.94 -12.05 -9.09
C LEU A 95 -2.34 -11.44 -9.30
N ALA A 96 -2.46 -10.49 -10.23
CA ALA A 96 -3.68 -9.75 -10.57
C ALA A 96 -4.30 -9.01 -9.36
N VAL A 97 -3.47 -8.52 -8.44
CA VAL A 97 -3.94 -7.75 -7.28
C VAL A 97 -4.37 -6.36 -7.73
N ASP A 98 -5.61 -5.98 -7.44
CA ASP A 98 -6.11 -4.62 -7.72
C ASP A 98 -5.55 -3.61 -6.69
N VAL A 99 -4.35 -3.10 -6.98
CA VAL A 99 -3.67 -2.11 -6.14
C VAL A 99 -4.38 -0.75 -6.19
N LEU A 100 -4.82 -0.32 -7.38
CA LEU A 100 -5.36 1.02 -7.58
C LEU A 100 -6.81 1.15 -7.11
N GLY A 101 -7.62 0.09 -7.22
CA GLY A 101 -9.05 0.16 -6.92
C GLY A 101 -9.75 1.24 -7.75
N GLY A 102 -9.34 1.40 -9.02
CA GLY A 102 -9.83 2.45 -9.92
C GLY A 102 -9.36 3.88 -9.61
N ARG A 103 -8.43 4.09 -8.66
CA ARG A 103 -7.94 5.43 -8.30
C ARG A 103 -6.90 5.94 -9.29
N ASN A 104 -7.08 7.16 -9.77
CA ASN A 104 -6.07 7.92 -10.50
C ASN A 104 -5.24 8.82 -9.55
N LEU A 105 -4.23 9.52 -10.08
CA LEU A 105 -3.37 10.42 -9.29
C LEU A 105 -4.17 11.48 -8.50
N HIS A 106 -5.26 12.00 -9.07
CA HIS A 106 -6.10 12.99 -8.38
C HIS A 106 -6.80 12.37 -7.17
N ALA A 107 -7.41 11.20 -7.33
CA ALA A 107 -8.05 10.47 -6.24
C ALA A 107 -7.05 10.05 -5.16
N ILE A 108 -5.85 9.62 -5.56
CA ILE A 108 -4.74 9.31 -4.64
C ILE A 108 -4.38 10.55 -3.80
N MET A 109 -4.25 11.72 -4.42
CA MET A 109 -3.96 12.97 -3.69
C MET A 109 -5.08 13.35 -2.72
N GLN A 110 -6.35 13.17 -3.11
CA GLN A 110 -7.49 13.41 -2.24
C GLN A 110 -7.44 12.48 -1.01
N ASP A 111 -7.15 11.20 -1.21
CA ASP A 111 -7.01 10.24 -0.12
C ASP A 111 -5.85 10.56 0.82
N MET A 112 -4.73 11.07 0.29
CA MET A 112 -3.61 11.54 1.12
C MET A 112 -3.97 12.75 1.99
N ARG A 113 -4.76 13.69 1.45
CA ARG A 113 -5.17 14.91 2.19
C ARG A 113 -6.09 14.60 3.37
N LYS A 114 -6.84 13.49 3.33
CA LYS A 114 -7.69 13.02 4.44
C LYS A 114 -6.91 12.69 5.72
N ALA A 115 -5.58 12.57 5.66
CA ALA A 115 -4.76 12.34 6.86
C ALA A 115 -4.58 13.57 7.75
N LYS A 116 -4.89 14.78 7.26
CA LYS A 116 -4.91 15.97 8.10
C LYS A 116 -6.15 15.94 8.98
N SER A 117 -5.98 16.24 10.26
CA SER A 117 -7.11 16.50 11.14
C SER A 117 -7.81 17.78 10.72
N ASP A 118 -9.10 17.86 11.01
CA ASP A 118 -9.92 19.05 10.80
C ASP A 118 -10.51 19.49 12.14
N TRP A 119 -10.78 20.78 12.30
CA TRP A 119 -11.40 21.31 13.50
C TRP A 119 -12.88 21.61 13.24
N ASP A 120 -13.76 20.85 13.91
CA ASP A 120 -15.19 21.13 13.87
C ASP A 120 -15.50 22.32 14.79
N ARG A 121 -15.82 23.45 14.18
CA ARG A 121 -16.14 24.68 14.91
C ARG A 121 -17.49 24.60 15.64
N GLU A 122 -18.44 23.83 15.12
CA GLU A 122 -19.78 23.69 15.69
C GLU A 122 -19.74 22.75 16.90
N GLU A 123 -19.08 21.60 16.75
CA GLU A 123 -18.96 20.59 17.79
C GLU A 123 -17.77 20.85 18.74
N ARG A 124 -16.93 21.85 18.44
CA ARG A 124 -15.73 22.24 19.20
C ARG A 124 -14.80 21.07 19.50
N ARG A 125 -14.59 20.22 18.49
CA ARG A 125 -13.72 19.04 18.60
C ARG A 125 -12.85 18.86 17.36
N GLU A 126 -11.73 18.19 17.56
CA GLU A 126 -10.88 17.75 16.46
C GLU A 126 -11.46 16.49 15.83
N ILE A 127 -11.58 16.50 14.50
CA ILE A 127 -11.86 15.34 13.67
C ILE A 127 -10.51 14.75 13.26
N LYS A 128 -10.12 13.65 13.92
CA LYS A 128 -8.85 12.97 13.66
C LYS A 128 -8.75 12.55 12.19
N GLY A 129 -7.66 12.94 11.54
CA GLY A 129 -7.38 12.57 10.16
C GLY A 129 -7.18 11.06 9.96
N LEU A 130 -7.47 10.58 8.75
CA LEU A 130 -7.37 9.17 8.35
C LEU A 130 -5.95 8.83 7.83
N LYS A 131 -4.97 8.77 8.74
CA LYS A 131 -3.56 8.47 8.39
C LYS A 131 -3.40 7.13 7.66
N THR A 132 -4.18 6.10 7.99
CA THR A 132 -4.11 4.77 7.35
C THR A 132 -4.43 4.83 5.86
N VAL A 133 -5.48 5.57 5.49
CA VAL A 133 -5.91 5.76 4.09
C VAL A 133 -4.83 6.48 3.28
N ALA A 134 -4.21 7.52 3.84
CA ALA A 134 -3.11 8.22 3.18
C ALA A 134 -1.87 7.32 3.01
N ARG A 135 -1.51 6.56 4.05
CA ARG A 135 -0.37 5.63 4.03
C ARG A 135 -0.56 4.51 3.00
N ASP A 136 -1.76 3.94 2.88
CA ASP A 136 -2.07 2.95 1.82
C ASP A 136 -2.04 3.60 0.43
N SER A 137 -2.54 4.85 0.32
CA SER A 137 -2.52 5.60 -0.94
C SER A 137 -1.12 5.99 -1.39
N ALA A 138 -0.17 6.12 -0.47
CA ALA A 138 1.24 6.26 -0.81
C ALA A 138 1.75 5.03 -1.56
N PHE A 139 1.34 3.82 -1.19
CA PHE A 139 1.76 2.65 -1.96
C PHE A 139 1.09 2.62 -3.34
N ARG A 140 -0.16 3.05 -3.45
CA ARG A 140 -0.81 3.20 -4.77
C ARG A 140 -0.03 4.16 -5.66
N LEU A 141 0.46 5.27 -5.10
CA LEU A 141 1.34 6.19 -5.83
C LEU A 141 2.64 5.51 -6.29
N MET A 142 3.29 4.73 -5.42
CA MET A 142 4.46 3.92 -5.78
C MET A 142 4.16 3.03 -6.98
N TYR A 143 3.07 2.28 -6.93
CA TYR A 143 2.65 1.39 -8.00
C TYR A 143 2.45 2.14 -9.32
N VAL A 144 1.79 3.30 -9.29
CA VAL A 144 1.63 4.17 -10.46
C VAL A 144 2.97 4.67 -11.01
N PHE A 145 3.95 4.99 -10.17
CA PHE A 145 5.27 5.43 -10.66
C PHE A 145 6.05 4.32 -11.35
N LEU A 146 5.96 3.08 -10.87
CA LEU A 146 6.74 1.97 -11.41
C LEU A 146 6.07 1.32 -12.63
N LEU A 147 4.75 1.08 -12.58
CA LEU A 147 4.02 0.35 -13.63
C LEU A 147 2.95 1.18 -14.35
N GLY A 148 2.62 2.37 -13.85
CA GLY A 148 1.52 3.16 -14.41
C GLY A 148 1.83 3.76 -15.78
N GLU A 149 0.85 3.71 -16.67
CA GLU A 149 0.85 4.46 -17.92
C GLU A 149 0.41 5.92 -17.65
N PHE A 150 1.13 6.87 -18.23
CA PHE A 150 0.79 8.30 -18.17
C PHE A 150 0.33 8.76 -19.54
N GLY A 151 -0.74 9.54 -19.58
CA GLY A 151 -1.34 9.98 -20.84
C GLY A 151 -0.77 11.32 -21.31
N ASP A 152 -0.60 12.25 -20.38
CA ASP A 152 -0.03 13.58 -20.63
C ASP A 152 1.19 13.76 -19.73
N ASP A 153 2.36 13.52 -20.31
CA ASP A 153 3.64 13.55 -19.60
C ASP A 153 3.84 14.83 -18.77
N VAL A 154 3.39 15.99 -19.26
CA VAL A 154 3.62 17.27 -18.57
C VAL A 154 2.64 17.46 -17.42
N LYS A 155 1.35 17.22 -17.66
CA LYS A 155 0.31 17.38 -16.63
C LYS A 155 0.48 16.34 -15.54
N ASP A 156 0.71 15.10 -15.93
CA ASP A 156 0.85 13.98 -15.01
C ASP A 156 2.16 14.09 -14.21
N SER A 157 3.26 14.55 -14.82
CA SER A 157 4.52 14.83 -14.10
C SER A 157 4.36 15.94 -13.06
N ASN A 158 3.66 17.03 -13.38
CA ASN A 158 3.43 18.10 -12.41
C ASN A 158 2.54 17.64 -11.24
N MET A 159 1.52 16.81 -11.53
CA MET A 159 0.68 16.22 -10.49
C MET A 159 1.49 15.25 -9.62
N ALA A 160 2.23 14.34 -10.24
CA ALA A 160 3.14 13.41 -9.57
C ALA A 160 4.13 14.16 -8.65
N PHE A 161 4.72 15.24 -9.13
CA PHE A 161 5.61 16.09 -8.33
C PHE A 161 4.91 16.65 -7.09
N ASN A 162 3.70 17.21 -7.24
CA ASN A 162 2.96 17.78 -6.11
C ASN A 162 2.58 16.73 -5.07
N ILE A 163 2.25 15.51 -5.50
CA ILE A 163 1.94 14.41 -4.59
C ILE A 163 3.21 13.94 -3.88
N THR A 164 4.32 13.75 -4.61
CA THR A 164 5.62 13.41 -4.03
C THR A 164 6.06 14.46 -3.02
N LEU A 165 5.93 15.75 -3.36
CA LEU A 165 6.25 16.85 -2.46
C LEU A 165 5.43 16.78 -1.17
N PHE A 166 4.12 16.49 -1.27
CA PHE A 166 3.26 16.29 -0.11
C PHE A 166 3.73 15.13 0.76
N VAL A 167 4.11 14.00 0.15
CA VAL A 167 4.62 12.84 0.91
C VAL A 167 5.90 13.20 1.67
N VAL A 168 6.89 13.80 1.01
CA VAL A 168 8.19 14.09 1.65
C VAL A 168 8.10 15.19 2.71
N SER A 169 7.17 16.14 2.56
CA SER A 169 7.01 17.28 3.48
C SER A 169 6.17 17.00 4.73
N HIS A 170 5.58 15.81 4.87
CA HIS A 170 4.72 15.46 6.02
C HIS A 170 5.28 14.23 6.79
N PRO A 171 6.38 14.39 7.53
CA PRO A 171 7.01 13.29 8.28
C PRO A 171 6.13 12.69 9.38
N SER A 172 5.17 13.44 9.92
CA SER A 172 4.19 12.96 10.92
C SER A 172 3.15 11.99 10.33
N ILE A 173 2.94 12.05 9.01
CA ILE A 173 2.02 11.15 8.28
C ILE A 173 2.82 10.00 7.66
N PHE A 174 3.91 10.33 6.97
CA PHE A 174 4.72 9.39 6.20
C PHE A 174 6.10 9.18 6.84
N ARG A 175 6.36 7.94 7.26
CA ARG A 175 7.63 7.56 7.88
C ARG A 175 8.76 7.51 6.84
N TYR A 176 10.00 7.44 7.34
CA TYR A 176 11.24 7.49 6.54
C TYR A 176 11.20 6.61 5.28
N ARG A 177 10.87 5.31 5.43
CA ARG A 177 10.84 4.38 4.29
C ARG A 177 9.88 4.81 3.19
N THR A 178 8.65 5.19 3.55
CA THR A 178 7.67 5.70 2.57
C THR A 178 8.17 6.95 1.86
N ARG A 179 8.69 7.94 2.60
CA ARG A 179 9.19 9.19 2.00
C ARG A 179 10.36 8.92 1.06
N LYS A 180 11.33 8.12 1.50
CA LYS A 180 12.53 7.78 0.73
C LYS A 180 12.18 7.04 -0.56
N MET A 181 11.33 6.02 -0.45
CA MET A 181 10.98 5.20 -1.61
C MET A 181 10.13 5.95 -2.62
N ILE A 182 9.14 6.73 -2.18
CA ILE A 182 8.31 7.54 -3.09
C ILE A 182 9.13 8.59 -3.81
N ARG A 183 10.06 9.25 -3.11
CA ARG A 183 11.00 10.16 -3.75
C ARG A 183 11.84 9.44 -4.80
N ALA A 184 12.47 8.31 -4.46
CA ALA A 184 13.31 7.57 -5.39
C ALA A 184 12.54 7.12 -6.65
N ALA A 185 11.32 6.61 -6.49
CA ALA A 185 10.48 6.19 -7.61
C ALA A 185 10.07 7.36 -8.51
N PHE A 186 9.76 8.53 -7.93
CA PHE A 186 9.49 9.73 -8.71
C PHE A 186 10.73 10.21 -9.50
N GLU A 187 11.90 10.19 -8.86
CA GLU A 187 13.17 10.59 -9.47
C GLU A 187 13.59 9.65 -10.61
N GLU A 188 13.29 8.36 -10.50
CA GLU A 188 13.53 7.37 -11.56
C GLU A 188 12.55 7.54 -12.73
N ARG A 189 11.26 7.76 -12.43
CA ARG A 189 10.21 7.83 -13.45
C ARG A 189 10.22 9.13 -14.25
N PHE A 190 10.54 10.26 -13.62
CA PHE A 190 10.40 11.58 -14.24
C PHE A 190 11.71 12.36 -14.31
N CYS A 191 11.95 13.00 -15.46
CA CYS A 191 13.04 13.97 -15.60
C CYS A 191 12.72 15.25 -14.80
N MET A 192 13.24 15.33 -13.58
CA MET A 192 13.02 16.49 -12.72
C MET A 192 13.73 17.75 -13.22
N SER A 193 13.01 18.88 -13.23
CA SER A 193 13.63 20.19 -13.37
C SER A 193 14.43 20.57 -12.11
N ASP A 194 15.40 21.48 -12.25
CA ASP A 194 16.17 22.00 -11.11
C ASP A 194 15.28 22.65 -10.04
N LYS A 195 14.15 23.24 -10.44
CA LYS A 195 13.19 23.84 -9.51
C LYS A 195 12.50 22.77 -8.66
N GLN A 196 12.09 21.65 -9.28
CA GLN A 196 11.48 20.52 -8.58
C GLN A 196 12.48 19.87 -7.64
N ARG A 197 13.72 19.64 -8.11
CA ARG A 197 14.81 19.10 -7.29
C ARG A 197 15.06 19.95 -6.04
N ARG A 198 15.25 21.27 -6.21
CA ARG A 198 15.38 22.20 -5.08
C ARG A 198 14.16 22.19 -4.16
N GLY A 199 12.96 21.93 -4.68
CA GLY A 199 11.74 21.80 -3.89
C GLY A 199 11.77 20.58 -2.97
N LEU A 200 12.23 19.42 -3.48
CA LEU A 200 12.37 18.19 -2.71
C LEU A 200 13.55 18.25 -1.74
N ASP A 201 14.65 18.92 -2.11
CA ASP A 201 15.85 19.05 -1.27
C ASP A 201 15.62 19.87 0.00
N LYS A 202 14.56 20.69 0.05
CA LYS A 202 14.11 21.35 1.29
C LYS A 202 13.70 20.37 2.37
N TRP A 203 13.37 19.13 1.99
CA TRP A 203 12.89 18.08 2.88
C TRP A 203 13.89 16.93 2.88
N PRO A 204 15.05 17.08 3.55
CA PRO A 204 16.04 16.03 3.62
C PRO A 204 15.44 14.78 4.29
N ILE A 205 15.76 13.63 3.72
CA ILE A 205 15.28 12.32 4.19
C ILE A 205 16.45 11.65 4.89
N ASP A 206 16.65 12.00 6.16
CA ASP A 206 17.74 11.43 6.97
C ASP A 206 17.26 10.18 7.74
N ASP A 207 18.18 9.22 7.85
CA ASP A 207 17.98 7.94 8.53
C ASP A 207 18.00 8.10 10.06
N SER A 208 18.44 9.25 10.57
CA SER A 208 18.39 9.54 12.02
C SER A 208 16.97 9.45 12.61
N SER A 209 15.93 9.67 11.79
CA SER A 209 14.52 9.48 12.15
C SER A 209 14.07 8.00 12.21
N SER A 210 14.90 7.05 11.78
CA SER A 210 14.59 5.61 11.82
C SER A 210 14.96 4.94 13.15
N LYS A 211 15.77 5.60 13.99
CA LYS A 211 16.15 5.08 15.33
C LYS A 211 14.99 5.04 16.32
N GLU A 212 13.94 5.84 16.09
CA GLU A 212 12.68 5.78 16.85
C GLU A 212 11.74 4.66 16.37
N SER A 213 12.08 3.93 15.30
CA SER A 213 11.18 2.98 14.62
C SER A 213 11.44 1.50 14.95
N GLN A 214 12.30 1.18 15.91
CA GLN A 214 12.56 -0.20 16.33
C GLN A 214 11.68 -0.67 17.50
N GLU A 215 10.96 0.22 18.17
CA GLU A 215 9.99 -0.16 19.20
C GLU A 215 8.57 0.16 18.71
N GLU A 216 7.71 -0.86 18.80
CA GLU A 216 6.25 -0.85 18.63
C GLU A 216 5.68 -0.71 17.19
N ASP A 217 5.39 -1.86 16.57
CA ASP A 217 4.05 -2.13 16.01
C ASP A 217 3.91 -3.63 15.72
N SER A 218 4.09 -4.44 16.76
CA SER A 218 3.78 -5.87 16.73
C SER A 218 2.54 -6.12 17.59
N THR A 219 1.40 -6.27 16.89
CA THR A 219 0.16 -6.91 17.36
C THR A 219 -0.87 -6.02 18.07
N THR A 220 -2.08 -6.05 17.52
CA THR A 220 -3.39 -5.62 18.04
C THR A 220 -3.70 -4.13 18.04
N THR A 221 -4.79 -3.81 17.32
CA THR A 221 -5.80 -2.79 17.63
C THR A 221 -5.67 -2.09 18.99
N SER A 222 -4.76 -1.12 19.11
CA SER A 222 -4.75 -0.16 20.21
C SER A 222 -4.00 1.09 19.76
N GLU A 223 -4.79 2.11 19.42
CA GLU A 223 -4.54 3.52 19.74
C GLU A 223 -3.06 3.95 19.76
N GLU A 224 -2.53 4.37 18.60
CA GLU A 224 -1.28 5.14 18.53
C GLU A 224 -1.49 6.42 19.37
N SER A 225 -0.81 6.43 20.52
CA SER A 225 -0.74 7.44 21.58
C SER A 225 -0.14 8.76 21.09
N ASP A 226 -0.52 9.81 21.82
CA ASP A 226 -0.30 11.23 21.53
C ASP A 226 1.17 11.60 21.23
N ASP A 227 1.43 12.01 19.99
CA ASP A 227 2.63 12.78 19.63
C ASP A 227 2.20 14.23 19.37
N PHE A 228 2.61 15.11 20.28
CA PHE A 228 2.43 16.56 20.33
C PHE A 228 2.31 17.24 18.95
N ASP A 229 1.14 17.82 18.68
CA ASP A 229 0.90 18.74 17.58
C ASP A 229 1.77 20.00 17.74
N PHE A 230 2.87 20.06 16.99
CA PHE A 230 3.55 21.32 16.73
C PHE A 230 2.86 22.00 15.54
N ASP A 231 1.84 22.80 15.85
CA ASP A 231 1.20 23.71 14.91
C ASP A 231 2.26 24.65 14.31
N SER A 232 2.60 24.42 13.04
CA SER A 232 3.26 25.44 12.23
C SER A 232 2.20 26.14 11.41
N ASP A 233 1.72 27.27 11.94
CA ASP A 233 1.07 28.33 11.17
C ASP A 233 1.96 28.69 9.96
N TRP A 234 1.40 28.57 8.75
CA TRP A 234 2.01 29.16 7.56
C TRP A 234 1.10 30.29 7.07
N SER A 235 1.61 31.53 7.19
CA SER A 235 1.15 32.69 6.42
C SER A 235 1.58 32.59 4.96
#